data_AF-A0A1Q3BCX0-F1
#
_entry.id   AF-A0A1Q3BCX0-F1
#
_cell.length_a   1.000
_cell.length_b   1.000
_cell.length_c   1.000
_cell.angle_alpha   90.00
_cell.angle_beta   90.00
_cell.angle_gamma   90.00
#
_symmetry.space_group_name_H-M   'P 1'
#
loop_
_entity.id
_entity.type
_entity.pdbx_description
1 polymer ?
#
loop_
_entity_poly.entity_id
_entity_poly.type
_entity_poly.pdbx_seq_one_letter_code
_entity_poly.pdbx_strand_id
1 'polypeptide(L)'
;MASAEGRRHHHNLVPLAALISRDLKSERMEKPTVRYGHAAQSRKGEDYHFVKTDCQRVPGNPSSAFSVFAIFDGHNGAAAAIYTRENLLNHVLGAIPHGLGREEWLQALPRALVAGFVL
;
A
#
# COMPACT_ATOMS: atom_id res chain seq x y z
N MET A 1 -2.62 -61.24 7.43
CA MET A 1 -2.15 -59.99 8.05
C MET A 1 -2.00 -58.93 6.98
N ALA A 2 -2.81 -57.88 7.03
CA ALA A 2 -2.54 -56.54 6.47
C ALA A 2 -3.77 -55.66 6.79
N SER A 3 -3.70 -54.90 7.87
CA SER A 3 -4.68 -53.86 8.17
C SER A 3 -4.20 -52.57 7.51
N ALA A 4 -5.03 -51.98 6.66
CA ALA A 4 -4.71 -50.76 5.93
C ALA A 4 -4.68 -49.57 6.90
N GLU A 5 -3.47 -49.06 7.19
CA GLU A 5 -3.29 -47.82 7.94
C GLU A 5 -3.78 -46.63 7.10
N GLY A 6 -4.85 -46.00 7.59
CA GLY A 6 -5.43 -44.81 6.99
C GLY A 6 -4.43 -43.67 6.94
N ARG A 7 -4.13 -43.21 5.71
CA ARG A 7 -3.40 -41.96 5.44
C ARG A 7 -4.20 -40.77 5.99
N ARG A 8 -3.89 -40.38 7.23
CA ARG A 8 -4.37 -39.12 7.80
C ARG A 8 -3.61 -37.98 7.11
N HIS A 9 -4.25 -37.35 6.13
CA HIS A 9 -3.85 -36.04 5.64
C HIS A 9 -3.82 -35.07 6.82
N HIS A 10 -2.62 -34.73 7.29
CA HIS A 10 -2.40 -33.63 8.23
C HIS A 10 -2.75 -32.33 7.50
N HIS A 11 -4.01 -31.95 7.51
CA HIS A 11 -4.38 -30.57 7.24
C HIS A 11 -3.69 -29.74 8.33
N ASN A 12 -2.80 -28.83 7.92
CA ASN A 12 -2.27 -27.79 8.79
C ASN A 12 -3.41 -26.85 9.19
N LEU A 13 -4.25 -27.32 10.12
CA LEU A 13 -5.35 -26.56 10.68
C LEU A 13 -4.74 -25.58 11.67
N VAL A 14 -4.68 -24.31 11.26
CA VAL A 14 -4.33 -23.23 12.18
C VAL A 14 -5.55 -22.94 13.04
N PRO A 15 -5.46 -23.00 14.39
CA PRO A 15 -6.59 -22.71 15.24
C PRO A 15 -7.10 -21.28 15.02
N LEU A 16 -8.43 -21.11 14.99
CA LEU A 16 -9.06 -19.80 14.85
C LEU A 16 -8.55 -18.82 15.92
N ALA A 17 -8.34 -19.28 17.15
CA ALA A 17 -7.76 -18.48 18.23
C ALA A 17 -6.35 -17.95 17.90
N ALA A 18 -5.55 -18.70 17.12
CA ALA A 18 -4.24 -18.26 16.67
C ALA A 18 -4.33 -17.20 15.56
N LEU A 19 -5.36 -17.28 14.69
CA LEU A 19 -5.65 -16.25 13.69
C LEU A 19 -6.15 -14.96 14.37
N ILE A 20 -7.13 -15.07 15.27
CA ILE A 20 -7.64 -13.92 16.06
C ILE A 20 -6.51 -13.29 16.89
N SER A 21 -5.64 -14.08 17.51
CA SER A 21 -4.49 -13.56 18.25
C SER A 21 -3.47 -12.85 17.36
N ARG A 22 -3.35 -13.23 16.08
CA ARG A 22 -2.50 -12.52 15.11
C ARG A 22 -3.15 -11.21 14.67
N ASP A 23 -4.45 -11.20 14.43
CA ASP A 23 -5.20 -10.00 14.07
C ASP A 23 -5.19 -8.97 15.21
N LEU A 24 -5.41 -9.41 16.46
CA LEU A 24 -5.31 -8.53 17.64
C LEU A 24 -3.88 -8.03 17.90
N LYS A 25 -2.85 -8.75 17.45
CA LYS A 25 -1.45 -8.30 17.48
C LYS A 25 -1.07 -7.44 16.26
N SER A 26 -1.86 -7.47 15.19
CA SER A 26 -1.65 -6.63 14.00
C SER A 26 -1.77 -5.14 14.32
N GLU A 27 -2.59 -4.78 15.31
CA GLU A 27 -2.64 -3.44 15.92
C GLU A 27 -1.25 -2.95 16.41
N ARG A 28 -0.31 -3.87 16.65
CA ARG A 28 1.08 -3.60 17.07
C ARG A 28 2.13 -3.95 16.01
N MET A 29 1.75 -4.12 14.73
CA MET A 29 2.70 -4.51 13.69
C MET A 29 3.59 -3.31 13.32
N GLU A 30 4.74 -3.21 13.99
CA GLU A 30 5.69 -2.10 13.86
C GLU A 30 6.26 -1.95 12.44
N LYS A 31 6.33 -3.04 11.66
CA LYS A 31 6.86 -3.00 10.28
C LYS A 31 6.23 -4.09 9.40
N PRO A 32 5.15 -3.80 8.67
CA PRO A 32 4.55 -4.77 7.76
C PRO A 32 5.52 -5.14 6.63
N THR A 33 5.65 -6.44 6.33
CA THR A 33 6.33 -6.90 5.12
C THR A 33 5.37 -6.77 3.93
N VAL A 34 5.65 -5.83 3.03
CA VAL A 34 4.82 -5.61 1.83
C VAL A 34 5.40 -6.39 0.65
N ARG A 35 4.56 -7.21 0.01
CA ARG A 35 4.84 -7.83 -1.30
C ARG A 35 3.80 -7.30 -2.29
N TYR A 36 4.24 -6.90 -3.48
CA TYR A 36 3.35 -6.37 -4.50
C TYR A 36 3.68 -6.97 -5.87
N GLY A 37 2.69 -6.90 -6.75
CA GLY A 37 2.80 -7.16 -8.17
C GLY A 37 1.73 -6.36 -8.88
N HIS A 38 1.88 -6.16 -10.18
CA HIS A 38 0.84 -5.53 -10.99
C HIS A 38 0.70 -6.28 -12.31
N ALA A 39 -0.49 -6.22 -12.88
CA ALA A 39 -0.79 -6.67 -14.23
C ALA A 39 -1.57 -5.56 -14.92
N ALA A 40 -1.26 -5.30 -16.18
CA ALA A 40 -1.96 -4.31 -16.98
C ALA A 40 -2.22 -4.89 -18.36
N GLN A 41 -3.45 -4.75 -18.84
CA GLN A 41 -3.85 -5.08 -20.20
C GLN A 41 -4.69 -3.93 -20.72
N SER A 42 -4.10 -3.08 -21.56
CA SER A 42 -4.81 -1.93 -22.13
C SER A 42 -4.98 -2.09 -23.63
N ARG A 43 -6.15 -1.71 -24.15
CA ARG A 43 -6.41 -1.68 -25.59
C ARG A 43 -5.86 -0.40 -26.24
N LYS A 44 -5.96 0.74 -25.53
CA LYS A 44 -5.53 2.06 -26.00
C LYS A 44 -4.22 2.54 -25.37
N GLY A 45 -3.81 1.96 -24.24
CA GLY A 45 -2.60 2.37 -23.52
C GLY A 45 -2.80 3.64 -22.69
N GLU A 46 -4.01 3.88 -22.19
CA GLU A 46 -4.36 5.08 -21.41
C GLU A 46 -4.33 4.82 -19.89
N ASP A 47 -4.17 3.56 -19.47
CA ASP A 47 -4.12 3.14 -18.07
C ASP A 47 -2.69 3.12 -17.53
N TYR A 48 -2.49 3.71 -16.36
CA TYR A 48 -1.19 3.77 -15.70
C TYR A 48 -1.29 3.29 -14.25
N HIS A 49 -0.17 2.85 -13.71
CA HIS A 49 -0.02 2.54 -12.29
C HIS A 49 1.21 3.23 -11.75
N PHE A 50 1.22 3.44 -10.44
CA PHE A 50 2.35 3.97 -9.71
C PHE A 50 2.58 3.09 -8.48
N VAL A 51 3.82 2.65 -8.30
CA VAL A 51 4.23 1.90 -7.11
C VAL A 51 5.55 2.46 -6.63
N LYS A 52 5.59 2.89 -5.37
CA LYS A 52 6.80 3.37 -4.71
C LYS A 52 6.82 2.92 -3.26
N THR A 53 7.73 2.02 -2.92
CA THR A 53 7.77 1.34 -1.60
C THR A 53 8.76 1.94 -0.61
N ASP A 54 9.58 2.89 -1.05
CA ASP A 54 10.72 3.47 -0.34
C ASP A 54 10.52 4.95 0.00
N CYS A 55 9.27 5.44 0.00
CA CYS A 55 9.00 6.81 0.41
C CYS A 55 9.35 6.99 1.88
N GLN A 56 9.92 8.13 2.25
CA GLN A 56 10.26 8.46 3.63
C GLN A 56 9.59 9.77 4.01
N ARG A 57 8.82 9.76 5.10
CA ARG A 57 8.21 10.99 5.63
C ARG A 57 9.28 11.96 6.13
N VAL A 58 10.33 11.43 6.75
CA VAL A 58 11.51 12.18 7.18
C VAL A 58 12.69 11.74 6.29
N PRO A 59 13.24 12.63 5.45
CA PRO A 59 14.34 12.29 4.55
C PRO A 59 15.53 11.69 5.32
N GLY A 60 16.04 10.56 4.84
CA GLY A 60 17.17 9.86 5.44
C GLY A 60 16.80 9.00 6.66
N ASN A 61 15.52 8.90 7.02
CA ASN A 61 15.06 8.08 8.15
C ASN A 61 14.23 6.87 7.69
N PRO A 62 14.83 5.65 7.60
CA PRO A 62 14.13 4.43 7.21
C PRO A 62 13.01 3.98 8.16
N SER A 63 12.95 4.47 9.41
CA SER A 63 11.84 4.17 10.32
C SER A 63 10.58 4.97 10.01
N SER A 64 10.70 6.00 9.17
CA SER A 64 9.60 6.82 8.67
C SER A 64 9.10 6.38 7.29
N ALA A 65 9.49 5.18 6.86
CA ALA A 65 9.17 4.66 5.55
C ALA A 65 7.67 4.38 5.38
N PHE A 66 7.15 4.66 4.19
CA PHE A 66 5.80 4.32 3.77
C PHE A 66 5.81 3.94 2.29
N SER A 67 4.76 3.24 1.87
CA SER A 67 4.59 2.82 0.48
C SER A 67 3.36 3.48 -0.13
N VAL A 68 3.43 3.80 -1.41
CA VAL A 68 2.36 4.43 -2.18
C VAL A 68 2.06 3.55 -3.39
N PHE A 69 0.79 3.30 -3.61
CA PHE A 69 0.25 2.54 -4.72
C PHE A 69 -0.91 3.33 -5.32
N ALA A 70 -0.95 3.46 -6.64
CA ALA A 70 -2.05 4.12 -7.34
C ALA A 70 -2.29 3.49 -8.71
N ILE A 71 -3.53 3.59 -9.19
CA ILE A 71 -3.96 3.20 -10.53
C ILE A 71 -4.69 4.40 -11.12
N PHE A 72 -4.41 4.70 -12.37
CA PHE A 72 -4.97 5.81 -13.12
C PHE A 72 -5.63 5.24 -14.38
N ASP A 73 -6.96 5.30 -14.42
CA ASP A 73 -7.77 4.94 -15.59
C ASP A 73 -7.92 6.19 -16.46
N GLY A 74 -7.14 6.24 -17.54
CA GLY A 74 -7.13 7.38 -18.45
C GLY A 74 -8.31 7.33 -19.42
N HIS A 75 -8.92 8.47 -19.71
CA HIS A 75 -10.02 8.57 -20.66
C HIS A 75 -9.83 9.77 -21.59
N ASN A 76 -10.10 9.57 -22.89
CA ASN A 76 -9.93 10.57 -23.94
C ASN A 76 -8.49 11.11 -24.06
N GLY A 77 -7.51 10.20 -23.97
CA GLY A 77 -6.08 10.51 -24.00
C GLY A 77 -5.37 10.15 -22.69
N ALA A 78 -4.08 9.83 -22.81
CA ALA A 78 -3.24 9.41 -21.69
C ALA A 78 -2.67 10.58 -20.86
N ALA A 79 -2.75 11.82 -21.35
CA ALA A 79 -2.02 12.96 -20.79
C ALA A 79 -2.32 13.20 -19.30
N ALA A 80 -3.60 13.15 -18.91
CA ALA A 80 -4.00 13.36 -17.51
C ALA A 80 -3.47 12.23 -16.60
N ALA A 81 -3.56 10.97 -17.03
CA ALA A 81 -3.07 9.83 -16.26
C ALA A 81 -1.55 9.86 -16.10
N ILE A 82 -0.81 10.22 -17.17
CA ILE A 82 0.65 10.41 -17.12
C ILE A 82 1.02 11.52 -16.14
N TYR A 83 0.41 12.71 -16.29
CA TYR A 83 0.70 13.85 -15.43
C TYR A 83 0.40 13.54 -13.96
N THR A 84 -0.74 12.90 -13.68
CA THR A 84 -1.13 12.51 -12.32
C THR A 84 -0.12 11.50 -11.74
N ARG A 85 0.30 10.49 -12.51
CA ARG A 85 1.31 9.51 -12.09
C ARG A 85 2.62 10.17 -11.66
N GLU A 86 3.03 11.22 -12.37
CA GLU A 86 4.33 11.86 -12.17
C GLU A 86 4.32 12.90 -11.05
N ASN A 87 3.18 13.55 -10.79
CA ASN A 87 3.13 14.73 -9.94
C ASN A 87 2.27 14.57 -8.68
N LEU A 88 1.24 13.71 -8.67
CA LEU A 88 0.27 13.65 -7.57
C LEU A 88 0.92 13.40 -6.21
N LEU A 89 1.89 12.47 -6.13
CA LEU A 89 2.57 12.21 -4.87
C LEU A 89 3.30 13.46 -4.35
N ASN A 90 3.95 14.21 -5.24
CA ASN A 90 4.65 15.44 -4.87
C ASN A 90 3.66 16.51 -4.39
N HIS A 91 2.52 16.65 -5.05
CA HIS A 91 1.47 17.58 -4.63
C HIS A 91 0.91 17.23 -3.25
N VAL A 92 0.60 15.94 -3.01
CA VAL A 92 0.12 15.47 -1.71
C VAL A 92 1.15 15.72 -0.61
N LEU A 93 2.42 15.35 -0.84
CA LEU A 93 3.47 15.56 0.16
C LEU A 93 3.80 17.04 0.39
N GLY A 94 3.74 17.87 -0.65
CA GLY A 94 3.92 19.32 -0.55
C GLY A 94 2.80 20.02 0.20
N ALA A 95 1.60 19.43 0.26
CA ALA A 95 0.47 19.94 1.04
C ALA A 95 0.55 19.59 2.55
N ILE A 96 1.47 18.70 2.95
CA ILE A 96 1.65 18.34 4.37
C ILE A 96 2.64 19.30 5.04
N PRO A 97 2.28 19.93 6.18
CA PRO A 97 3.20 20.76 6.94
C PRO A 97 4.49 20.01 7.33
N HIS A 98 5.62 20.72 7.29
CA HIS A 98 6.91 20.17 7.72
C HIS A 98 7.01 20.05 9.24
N GLY A 99 7.91 19.18 9.72
CA GLY A 99 8.22 19.04 11.15
C GLY A 99 7.23 18.23 11.97
N LEU A 100 6.18 17.68 11.36
CA LEU A 100 5.16 16.90 12.06
C LEU A 100 5.71 15.55 12.59
N GLY A 101 5.26 15.19 13.79
CA GLY A 101 5.40 13.84 14.32
C GLY A 101 4.64 12.80 13.48
N ARG A 102 4.79 11.51 13.81
CA ARG A 102 4.09 10.43 13.07
C ARG A 102 2.57 10.61 13.12
N GLU A 103 2.02 10.84 14.32
CA GLU A 103 0.58 10.91 14.53
C GLU A 103 -0.02 12.14 13.83
N GLU A 104 0.57 13.31 14.03
CA GLU A 104 0.15 14.55 13.38
C GLU A 104 0.19 14.44 11.86
N TRP A 105 1.23 13.77 11.31
CA TRP A 105 1.32 13.52 9.89
C TRP A 105 0.19 12.61 9.38
N LEU A 106 -0.17 11.56 10.12
CA LEU A 106 -1.30 10.69 9.79
C LEU A 106 -2.63 11.45 9.84
N GLN A 107 -2.81 12.34 10.81
CA GLN A 107 -4.01 13.19 10.91
C GLN A 107 -4.08 14.24 9.79
N ALA A 108 -2.95 14.73 9.30
CA ALA A 108 -2.88 15.69 8.19
C ALA A 108 -3.13 15.03 6.81
N LEU A 109 -2.85 13.73 6.68
CA LEU A 109 -2.83 13.02 5.40
C LEU A 109 -4.17 13.09 4.62
N PRO A 110 -5.36 12.90 5.22
CA PRO A 110 -6.62 12.98 4.47
C PRO A 110 -6.84 14.35 3.82
N ARG A 111 -6.49 15.43 4.54
CA ARG A 111 -6.62 16.80 4.00
C ARG A 111 -5.58 17.06 2.90
N ALA A 112 -4.36 16.58 3.08
CA ALA A 112 -3.32 16.71 2.06
C ALA A 112 -3.62 15.90 0.79
N LEU A 113 -4.26 14.73 0.92
CA LEU A 113 -4.75 13.97 -0.22
C LEU A 113 -5.77 14.78 -1.03
N VAL A 114 -6.76 15.39 -0.38
CA VAL A 114 -7.71 16.28 -1.07
C VAL A 114 -6.98 17.45 -1.73
N ALA A 115 -6.10 18.13 -1.01
CA ALA A 115 -5.33 19.26 -1.53
C ALA A 115 -4.49 18.88 -2.76
N GLY A 116 -3.84 17.72 -2.76
CA GLY A 116 -2.97 17.28 -3.86
C GLY A 116 -3.69 17.07 -5.20
N PHE A 117 -5.01 16.85 -5.19
CA PHE A 117 -5.82 16.72 -6.41
C PHE A 117 -6.38 18.05 -6.93
N VAL A 118 -6.34 19.13 -6.14
CA VAL A 118 -6.89 20.44 -6.49
C VAL A 118 -5.84 21.53 -6.69
N LEU A 119 -4.56 21.20 -6.45
CA LEU A 119 -3.39 22.09 -6.61
C LEU A 119 -2.87 22.13 -8.06
#